data_AF-A0A6G2S6L2-F1
#
_entry.id   AF-A0A6G2S6L2-F1
#
_cell.length_a   1.000
_cell.length_b   1.000
_cell.length_c   1.000
_cell.angle_alpha   90.00
_cell.angle_beta   90.00
_cell.angle_gamma   90.00
#
_symmetry.space_group_name_H-M   'P 1'
#
loop_
_entity.id
_entity.type
_entity.pdbx_description
1 polymer ?
#
loop_
_entity_poly.entity_id
_entity_poly.type
_entity_poly.pdbx_seq_one_letter_code
_entity_poly.pdbx_strand_id
1 'polypeptide(L)'
;MGACALTLPLALASPSGPAAAAPAPTPAPQARVEVPGPAGGAAGSGYRSVLRTFPHAPKSVLTAAGRAADGQVTKVIDNGDSKDRLDVVVIGDGYTADQLDQFHQDVKNKWNDFLGVEPYRTYQKLFNVWSVDAVSTESGVSGDPDKGVVRNTALGAHFWCDGTERLLCLDQQKVDAYVAKAPQADLVIVLANSAKYGGAGYNEPSQTLGYEGIATVSAHNEAASQVAVHETGHSLGKLADEYSYPGVPEYEQYTGPEKPEPNSSVLTADAMAAARTKWYRWLGATSPDGGPVGAYEGGNYYVKGLYRPTENSLMRTLGKPFNSPGAEAMIAGFYRHATPAAPADHARTWSTTARLALPRPNDAAHGKVATRWYLDGHELRRYRDRDHVALRQLAPGRGTHRLTATVTDATSAVRDPAVRAALTRSTTWTVQHGRGTVPDPTAPLVARPDQRPGGRP
;
A
#
# COMPACT_ATOMS: atom_id res chain seq x y z
N MET A 1 31.83 96.33 7.99
CA MET A 1 31.60 95.47 9.16
C MET A 1 30.53 94.45 8.79
N GLY A 2 30.80 93.15 8.99
CA GLY A 2 29.83 92.06 8.83
C GLY A 2 29.75 91.41 7.44
N ALA A 3 30.75 90.61 7.05
CA ALA A 3 30.63 89.71 5.91
C ALA A 3 29.97 88.40 6.37
N CYS A 4 28.74 88.13 5.92
CA CYS A 4 28.04 86.86 6.11
C CYS A 4 28.58 85.80 5.16
N ALA A 5 29.24 84.77 5.69
CA ALA A 5 29.58 83.56 4.96
C ALA A 5 28.34 82.64 4.87
N LEU A 6 27.81 82.44 3.66
CA LEU A 6 26.83 81.38 3.39
C LEU A 6 27.56 80.02 3.32
N THR A 7 27.17 79.10 4.17
CA THR A 7 27.55 77.68 4.10
C THR A 7 26.57 76.94 3.19
N LEU A 8 27.06 76.41 2.06
CA LEU A 8 26.32 75.45 1.22
C LEU A 8 26.39 74.06 1.89
N PRO A 9 25.28 73.32 2.06
CA PRO A 9 25.35 71.92 2.44
C PRO A 9 25.72 71.06 1.23
N LEU A 10 26.80 70.29 1.36
CA LEU A 10 27.21 69.26 0.42
C LEU A 10 26.25 68.07 0.55
N ALA A 11 25.39 67.84 -0.44
CA ALA A 11 24.56 66.64 -0.49
C ALA A 11 25.45 65.43 -0.85
N LEU A 12 25.71 64.57 0.12
CA LEU A 12 26.35 63.27 -0.10
C LEU A 12 25.37 62.35 -0.85
N ALA A 13 25.63 62.15 -2.14
CA ALA A 13 24.96 61.09 -2.91
C ALA A 13 25.40 59.72 -2.37
N SER A 14 24.48 58.97 -1.77
CA SER A 14 24.71 57.58 -1.40
C SER A 14 24.80 56.72 -2.67
N PRO A 15 25.84 55.90 -2.86
CA PRO A 15 25.87 54.97 -3.99
C PRO A 15 24.76 53.93 -3.80
N SER A 16 23.89 53.80 -4.81
CA SER A 16 22.94 52.70 -4.90
C SER A 16 23.71 51.39 -4.93
N GLY A 17 23.59 50.60 -3.85
CA GLY A 17 24.16 49.26 -3.78
C GLY A 17 23.65 48.38 -4.94
N PRO A 18 24.44 47.40 -5.39
CA PRO A 18 24.03 46.52 -6.47
C PRO A 18 22.72 45.83 -6.09
N ALA A 19 21.75 45.88 -6.99
CA ALA A 19 20.48 45.16 -6.82
C ALA A 19 20.78 43.69 -6.52
N ALA A 20 20.34 43.22 -5.35
CA ALA A 20 20.45 41.82 -4.98
C ALA A 20 19.81 40.97 -6.09
N ALA A 21 20.61 40.12 -6.73
CA ALA A 21 20.10 39.16 -7.70
C ALA A 21 18.98 38.36 -7.04
N ALA A 22 17.82 38.30 -7.72
CA ALA A 22 16.71 37.48 -7.25
C ALA A 22 17.21 36.04 -7.01
N PRO A 23 16.83 35.40 -5.88
CA PRO A 23 17.24 34.02 -5.62
C PRO A 23 16.81 33.14 -6.80
N ALA A 24 17.73 32.26 -7.23
CA ALA A 24 17.43 31.29 -8.29
C ALA A 24 16.16 30.51 -7.92
N PRO A 25 15.25 30.26 -8.87
CA PRO A 25 14.02 29.54 -8.60
C PRO A 25 14.36 28.16 -8.04
N THR A 26 13.71 27.80 -6.92
CA THR A 26 13.84 26.46 -6.34
C THR A 26 13.40 25.43 -7.38
N PRO A 27 14.18 24.36 -7.63
CA PRO A 27 13.78 23.29 -8.55
C PRO A 27 12.42 22.74 -8.16
N ALA A 28 11.57 22.47 -9.15
CA ALA A 28 10.26 21.88 -8.91
C ALA A 28 10.42 20.53 -8.18
N PRO A 29 9.53 20.20 -7.22
CA PRO A 29 9.63 18.95 -6.46
C PRO A 29 9.60 17.72 -7.39
N GLN A 30 10.52 16.79 -7.15
CA GLN A 30 10.62 15.53 -7.89
C GLN A 30 10.33 14.33 -6.99
N ALA A 31 9.93 13.22 -7.60
CA ALA A 31 9.84 11.90 -6.99
C ALA A 31 10.69 10.91 -7.78
N ARG A 32 11.31 9.98 -7.07
CA ARG A 32 12.00 8.84 -7.65
C ARG A 32 10.96 7.77 -7.96
N VAL A 33 10.84 7.41 -9.24
CA VAL A 33 9.80 6.50 -9.75
C VAL A 33 10.44 5.31 -10.41
N GLU A 34 9.99 4.12 -10.02
CA GLU A 34 10.38 2.85 -10.63
C GLU A 34 9.78 2.72 -12.02
N VAL A 35 10.63 2.34 -12.98
CA VAL A 35 10.23 2.03 -14.34
C VAL A 35 9.99 0.53 -14.44
N PRO A 36 8.80 0.05 -14.83
CA PRO A 36 8.58 -1.37 -15.02
C PRO A 36 9.47 -1.91 -16.13
N GLY A 37 9.81 -3.19 -16.07
CA GLY A 37 10.49 -3.88 -17.16
C GLY A 37 9.57 -4.14 -18.36
N PRO A 38 10.12 -4.68 -19.47
CA PRO A 38 9.28 -5.12 -20.58
C PRO A 38 8.33 -6.24 -20.14
N ALA A 39 7.16 -6.33 -20.76
CA ALA A 39 6.17 -7.36 -20.45
C ALA A 39 6.79 -8.76 -20.58
N GLY A 40 6.60 -9.60 -19.55
CA GLY A 40 7.13 -10.97 -19.50
C GLY A 40 8.64 -11.07 -19.26
N GLY A 41 9.32 -9.97 -18.97
CA GLY A 41 10.77 -9.92 -18.73
C GLY A 41 11.15 -9.61 -17.29
N ALA A 42 12.30 -8.94 -17.13
CA ALA A 42 12.74 -8.39 -15.84
C ALA A 42 11.63 -7.54 -15.22
N ALA A 43 11.58 -7.49 -13.88
CA ALA A 43 10.50 -6.80 -13.19
C ALA A 43 10.53 -5.27 -13.39
N GLY A 44 11.73 -4.69 -13.44
CA GLY A 44 11.95 -3.26 -13.62
C GLY A 44 12.99 -2.91 -14.69
N SER A 45 13.20 -1.62 -14.87
CA SER A 45 14.15 -0.97 -15.80
C SER A 45 14.88 0.22 -15.15
N GLY A 46 14.93 0.24 -13.81
CA GLY A 46 15.61 1.24 -12.99
C GLY A 46 14.66 2.38 -12.61
N TYR A 47 15.21 3.50 -12.16
CA TYR A 47 14.42 4.65 -11.73
C TYR A 47 14.55 5.85 -12.66
N ARG A 48 13.55 6.73 -12.60
CA ARG A 48 13.60 8.09 -13.11
C ARG A 48 13.23 9.10 -12.02
N SER A 49 13.86 10.25 -12.06
CA SER A 49 13.41 11.40 -11.27
C SER A 49 12.40 12.18 -12.10
N VAL A 50 11.13 12.15 -11.70
CA VAL A 50 10.03 12.80 -12.42
C VAL A 50 9.42 13.88 -11.55
N LEU A 51 8.76 14.86 -12.16
CA LEU A 51 8.04 15.90 -11.41
C LEU A 51 6.92 15.27 -10.58
N ARG A 52 6.68 15.79 -9.37
CA ARG A 52 5.54 15.36 -8.55
C ARG A 52 4.21 15.86 -9.10
N THR A 53 4.24 17.02 -9.73
CA THR A 53 3.10 17.70 -10.32
C THR A 53 3.43 18.09 -11.76
N PHE A 54 2.49 17.92 -12.67
CA PHE A 54 2.71 18.19 -14.09
C PHE A 54 1.98 19.48 -14.53
N PRO A 55 2.46 20.19 -15.56
CA PRO A 55 1.74 21.32 -16.14
C PRO A 55 0.33 20.87 -16.52
N HIS A 56 -0.67 21.52 -15.94
CA HIS A 56 -2.05 21.06 -16.04
C HIS A 56 -2.60 21.29 -17.46
N ALA A 57 -3.36 20.32 -17.96
CA ALA A 57 -4.35 20.58 -19.01
C ALA A 57 -5.34 21.67 -18.52
N PRO A 58 -5.98 22.45 -19.42
CA PRO A 58 -6.92 23.50 -19.04
C PRO A 58 -7.99 22.99 -18.05
N LYS A 59 -8.40 23.88 -17.12
CA LYS A 59 -9.40 23.57 -16.08
C LYS A 59 -10.58 22.81 -16.68
N SER A 60 -10.71 21.55 -16.30
CA SER A 60 -11.76 20.67 -16.80
C SER A 60 -13.10 21.11 -16.20
N VAL A 61 -14.17 21.03 -16.99
CA VAL A 61 -15.53 21.29 -16.52
C VAL A 61 -16.28 19.97 -16.62
N LEU A 62 -16.37 19.24 -15.51
CA LEU A 62 -17.20 18.04 -15.42
C LEU A 62 -18.67 18.38 -15.70
N THR A 63 -19.40 17.41 -16.26
CA THR A 63 -20.87 17.46 -16.38
C THR A 63 -21.50 17.50 -14.98
N ALA A 64 -22.79 17.85 -14.89
CA ALA A 64 -23.48 17.84 -13.61
C ALA A 64 -23.47 16.43 -12.95
N ALA A 65 -23.71 15.39 -13.74
CA ALA A 65 -23.59 14.00 -13.31
C ALA A 65 -22.16 13.66 -12.86
N GLY A 66 -21.15 14.08 -13.64
CA GLY A 66 -19.75 13.88 -13.28
C GLY A 66 -19.36 14.54 -11.95
N ARG A 67 -19.84 15.76 -11.68
CA ARG A 67 -19.60 16.44 -10.39
C ARG A 67 -20.28 15.76 -9.22
N ALA A 68 -21.44 15.14 -9.44
CA ALA A 68 -22.17 14.43 -8.40
C ALA A 68 -21.49 13.10 -8.02
N ALA A 69 -20.86 12.43 -8.98
CA ALA A 69 -20.14 11.17 -8.76
C ALA A 69 -18.67 11.37 -8.33
N ASP A 70 -18.05 12.50 -8.69
CA ASP A 70 -16.63 12.72 -8.40
C ASP A 70 -16.30 12.69 -6.91
N GLY A 71 -15.30 11.91 -6.55
CA GLY A 71 -14.87 11.68 -5.19
C GLY A 71 -15.73 10.71 -4.40
N GLN A 72 -16.72 10.05 -5.01
CA GLN A 72 -17.49 9.02 -4.33
C GLN A 72 -16.56 7.89 -3.88
N VAL A 73 -16.70 7.49 -2.62
CA VAL A 73 -15.91 6.43 -1.99
C VAL A 73 -16.78 5.20 -1.76
N THR A 74 -16.31 4.04 -2.21
CA THR A 74 -17.00 2.76 -2.01
C THR A 74 -16.08 1.76 -1.35
N LYS A 75 -16.55 1.09 -0.28
CA LYS A 75 -15.85 -0.06 0.30
C LYS A 75 -16.14 -1.29 -0.54
N VAL A 76 -15.19 -1.66 -1.41
CA VAL A 76 -15.33 -2.78 -2.35
C VAL A 76 -15.14 -4.13 -1.64
N ILE A 77 -14.14 -4.20 -0.76
CA ILE A 77 -13.90 -5.37 0.09
C ILE A 77 -13.92 -4.91 1.55
N ASP A 78 -14.81 -5.50 2.34
CA ASP A 78 -14.95 -5.22 3.76
C ASP A 78 -14.58 -6.44 4.60
N ASN A 79 -13.38 -6.42 5.18
CA ASN A 79 -12.91 -7.44 6.11
C ASN A 79 -12.88 -6.94 7.57
N GLY A 80 -13.39 -5.74 7.85
CA GLY A 80 -13.46 -5.15 9.18
C GLY A 80 -13.08 -3.68 9.24
N ASP A 81 -12.92 -3.18 10.46
CA ASP A 81 -12.53 -1.81 10.77
C ASP A 81 -11.12 -1.49 10.22
N SER A 82 -10.97 -0.31 9.62
CA SER A 82 -9.71 0.21 9.06
C SER A 82 -8.57 0.30 10.08
N LYS A 83 -8.88 0.46 11.38
CA LYS A 83 -7.85 0.42 12.43
C LYS A 83 -7.21 -0.97 12.62
N ASP A 84 -7.86 -2.02 12.11
CA ASP A 84 -7.46 -3.42 12.29
C ASP A 84 -7.07 -4.09 10.95
N ARG A 85 -7.17 -3.37 9.83
CA ARG A 85 -7.00 -3.86 8.46
C ARG A 85 -6.09 -2.95 7.68
N LEU A 86 -5.38 -3.52 6.71
CA LEU A 86 -4.64 -2.75 5.73
C LEU A 86 -5.62 -2.20 4.70
N ASP A 87 -5.76 -0.89 4.60
CA ASP A 87 -6.66 -0.24 3.66
C ASP A 87 -5.92 0.07 2.34
N VAL A 88 -6.35 -0.59 1.26
CA VAL A 88 -5.90 -0.30 -0.10
C VAL A 88 -6.89 0.65 -0.76
N VAL A 89 -6.44 1.83 -1.15
CA VAL A 89 -7.24 2.80 -1.89
C VAL A 89 -6.94 2.70 -3.38
N VAL A 90 -7.96 2.40 -4.18
CA VAL A 90 -7.89 2.27 -5.63
C VAL A 90 -8.58 3.46 -6.29
N ILE A 91 -7.89 4.17 -7.17
CA ILE A 91 -8.40 5.38 -7.84
C ILE A 91 -8.34 5.16 -9.35
N GLY A 92 -9.41 5.47 -10.07
CA GLY A 92 -9.46 5.34 -11.53
C GLY A 92 -9.04 6.65 -12.21
N ASP A 93 -8.23 6.59 -13.26
CA ASP A 93 -7.98 7.73 -14.16
C ASP A 93 -8.37 7.41 -15.60
N GLY A 94 -8.91 8.40 -16.31
CA GLY A 94 -9.41 8.23 -17.68
C GLY A 94 -10.77 7.52 -17.76
N TYR A 95 -11.52 7.42 -16.66
CA TYR A 95 -12.91 6.96 -16.65
C TYR A 95 -13.85 8.16 -16.60
N THR A 96 -14.72 8.29 -17.59
CA THR A 96 -15.81 9.28 -17.57
C THR A 96 -16.95 8.84 -16.63
N ALA A 97 -17.90 9.74 -16.36
CA ALA A 97 -19.04 9.43 -15.49
C ALA A 97 -19.81 8.18 -15.94
N ASP A 98 -19.97 7.99 -17.25
CA ASP A 98 -20.69 6.85 -17.83
C ASP A 98 -19.86 5.54 -17.83
N GLN A 99 -18.61 5.59 -17.37
CA GLN A 99 -17.69 4.45 -17.29
C GLN A 99 -17.35 4.04 -15.85
N LEU A 100 -17.98 4.64 -14.84
CA LEU A 100 -17.71 4.30 -13.44
C LEU A 100 -18.09 2.84 -13.11
N ASP A 101 -19.15 2.31 -13.72
CA ASP A 101 -19.49 0.89 -13.60
C ASP A 101 -18.38 -0.03 -14.12
N GLN A 102 -17.66 0.39 -15.16
CA GLN A 102 -16.48 -0.32 -15.66
C GLN A 102 -15.32 -0.19 -14.68
N PHE A 103 -15.04 1.02 -14.19
CA PHE A 103 -14.01 1.24 -13.17
C PHE A 103 -14.22 0.34 -11.94
N HIS A 104 -15.44 0.27 -11.40
CA HIS A 104 -15.74 -0.58 -10.23
C HIS A 104 -15.57 -2.08 -10.51
N GLN A 105 -15.78 -2.52 -11.76
CA GLN A 105 -15.44 -3.88 -12.19
C GLN A 105 -13.92 -4.07 -12.28
N ASP A 106 -13.20 -3.10 -12.83
CA ASP A 106 -11.74 -3.15 -12.95
C ASP A 106 -11.05 -3.18 -11.59
N VAL A 107 -11.58 -2.50 -10.58
CA VAL A 107 -11.10 -2.60 -9.19
C VAL A 107 -11.19 -4.04 -8.68
N LYS A 108 -12.33 -4.72 -8.91
CA LYS A 108 -12.52 -6.12 -8.49
C LYS A 108 -11.61 -7.07 -9.26
N ASN A 109 -11.50 -6.88 -10.58
CA ASN A 109 -10.64 -7.69 -11.43
C ASN A 109 -9.17 -7.53 -11.01
N LYS A 110 -8.71 -6.29 -10.81
CA LYS A 110 -7.33 -6.04 -10.38
C LYS A 110 -7.05 -6.61 -9.01
N TRP A 111 -7.99 -6.48 -8.07
CA TRP A 111 -7.83 -7.11 -6.76
C TRP A 111 -7.74 -8.64 -6.86
N ASN A 112 -8.53 -9.27 -7.73
CA ASN A 112 -8.43 -10.71 -7.97
C ASN A 112 -7.06 -11.12 -8.53
N ASP A 113 -6.44 -10.30 -9.39
CA ASP A 113 -5.07 -10.55 -9.87
C ASP A 113 -4.06 -10.55 -8.72
N PHE A 114 -4.18 -9.61 -7.78
CA PHE A 114 -3.36 -9.58 -6.55
C PHE A 114 -3.57 -10.85 -5.72
N LEU A 115 -4.82 -11.30 -5.56
CA LEU A 115 -5.15 -12.55 -4.87
C LEU A 115 -4.66 -13.81 -5.61
N GLY A 116 -4.19 -13.68 -6.85
CA GLY A 116 -3.46 -14.72 -7.57
C GLY A 116 -2.02 -14.92 -7.08
N VAL A 117 -1.49 -14.00 -6.28
CA VAL A 117 -0.10 -14.02 -5.79
C VAL A 117 -0.05 -14.27 -4.28
N GLU A 118 0.87 -15.10 -3.82
CA GLU A 118 1.15 -15.25 -2.38
C GLU A 118 2.16 -14.19 -1.93
N PRO A 119 2.04 -13.60 -0.71
CA PRO A 119 1.13 -13.98 0.37
C PRO A 119 -0.25 -13.28 0.35
N TYR A 120 -0.58 -12.46 -0.66
CA TYR A 120 -1.89 -11.78 -0.74
C TYR A 120 -3.06 -12.75 -0.68
N ARG A 121 -2.98 -13.88 -1.41
CA ARG A 121 -4.03 -14.92 -1.41
C ARG A 121 -4.33 -15.44 -0.02
N THR A 122 -3.30 -15.87 0.70
CA THR A 122 -3.45 -16.46 2.05
C THR A 122 -3.95 -15.43 3.07
N TYR A 123 -3.47 -14.19 2.97
CA TYR A 123 -3.77 -13.11 3.93
C TYR A 123 -4.85 -12.16 3.46
N GLN A 124 -5.65 -12.52 2.46
CA GLN A 124 -6.68 -11.65 1.86
C GLN A 124 -7.64 -11.02 2.87
N LYS A 125 -7.85 -11.66 4.03
CA LYS A 125 -8.72 -11.15 5.12
C LYS A 125 -8.09 -10.02 5.95
N LEU A 126 -6.83 -9.70 5.74
CA LEU A 126 -6.18 -8.55 6.36
C LEU A 126 -6.49 -7.23 5.64
N PHE A 127 -7.05 -7.29 4.43
CA PHE A 127 -7.19 -6.12 3.57
C PHE A 127 -8.63 -5.62 3.52
N ASN A 128 -8.80 -4.30 3.61
CA ASN A 128 -9.95 -3.63 3.02
C ASN A 128 -9.54 -3.07 1.67
N VAL A 129 -10.49 -2.99 0.75
CA VAL A 129 -10.28 -2.34 -0.56
C VAL A 129 -11.34 -1.27 -0.73
N TRP A 130 -10.89 -0.05 -0.98
CA TRP A 130 -11.73 1.11 -1.25
C TRP A 130 -11.53 1.53 -2.69
N SER A 131 -12.61 1.89 -3.38
CA SER A 131 -12.53 2.64 -4.64
C SER A 131 -12.85 4.11 -4.38
N VAL A 132 -12.14 5.00 -5.06
CA VAL A 132 -12.45 6.44 -5.11
C VAL A 132 -12.63 6.84 -6.57
N ASP A 133 -13.80 7.37 -6.89
CA ASP A 133 -14.17 7.72 -8.25
C ASP A 133 -13.55 9.08 -8.62
N ALA A 134 -12.44 9.08 -9.37
CA ALA A 134 -11.86 10.30 -9.92
C ALA A 134 -12.36 10.50 -11.37
N VAL A 135 -13.46 11.24 -11.51
CA VAL A 135 -14.18 11.35 -12.77
C VAL A 135 -13.35 12.18 -13.75
N SER A 136 -13.00 11.57 -14.88
CA SER A 136 -12.25 12.20 -15.95
C SER A 136 -13.17 12.84 -16.99
N THR A 137 -12.73 13.95 -17.59
CA THR A 137 -13.47 14.58 -18.71
C THR A 137 -13.37 13.81 -20.00
N GLU A 138 -12.30 13.05 -20.20
CA GLU A 138 -12.08 12.21 -21.37
C GLU A 138 -11.85 10.76 -20.96
N SER A 139 -12.29 9.84 -21.83
CA SER A 139 -11.99 8.42 -21.71
C SER A 139 -10.57 8.13 -22.19
N GLY A 140 -9.87 7.24 -21.48
CA GLY A 140 -8.48 6.88 -21.77
C GLY A 140 -7.48 7.82 -21.12
N VAL A 141 -6.19 7.56 -21.34
CA VAL A 141 -5.08 8.35 -20.78
C VAL A 141 -4.14 8.88 -21.88
N SER A 142 -3.31 9.87 -21.56
CA SER A 142 -2.38 10.44 -22.54
C SER A 142 -1.29 9.42 -22.93
N GLY A 143 -0.82 9.48 -24.18
CA GLY A 143 0.22 8.57 -24.69
C GLY A 143 -0.27 7.19 -25.18
N ASP A 144 -1.59 7.00 -25.30
CA ASP A 144 -2.26 5.79 -25.78
C ASP A 144 -3.29 6.13 -26.89
N PRO A 145 -3.17 5.56 -28.12
CA PRO A 145 -2.21 4.53 -28.55
C PRO A 145 -0.76 5.01 -28.70
N ASP A 146 -0.53 6.28 -29.05
CA ASP A 146 0.79 6.81 -29.35
C ASP A 146 1.12 8.06 -28.53
N LYS A 147 2.42 8.41 -28.51
CA LYS A 147 3.00 9.49 -27.70
C LYS A 147 2.35 10.86 -27.95
N GLY A 148 1.74 11.09 -29.12
CA GLY A 148 1.13 12.37 -29.48
C GLY A 148 -0.24 12.59 -28.84
N VAL A 149 -0.88 11.55 -28.30
CA VAL A 149 -2.22 11.65 -27.71
C VAL A 149 -2.18 12.36 -26.37
N VAL A 150 -2.97 13.42 -26.24
CA VAL A 150 -3.17 14.17 -25.00
C VAL A 150 -4.64 14.04 -24.58
N ARG A 151 -4.87 13.69 -23.32
CA ARG A 151 -6.18 13.53 -22.70
C ARG A 151 -6.27 14.38 -21.44
N ASN A 152 -7.40 15.05 -21.24
CA ASN A 152 -7.74 15.73 -20.00
C ASN A 152 -8.40 14.74 -19.03
N THR A 153 -7.60 14.19 -18.12
CA THR A 153 -8.03 13.21 -17.12
C THR A 153 -7.90 13.75 -15.69
N ALA A 154 -8.57 13.09 -14.76
CA ALA A 154 -8.68 13.53 -13.37
C ALA A 154 -7.31 13.60 -12.68
N LEU A 155 -6.44 12.61 -12.88
CA LEU A 155 -5.13 12.48 -12.25
C LEU A 155 -3.97 12.84 -13.18
N GLY A 156 -4.23 13.00 -14.47
CA GLY A 156 -3.19 13.29 -15.47
C GLY A 156 -2.26 12.10 -15.72
N ALA A 157 -2.77 10.87 -15.61
CA ALA A 157 -2.01 9.68 -15.94
C ALA A 157 -1.58 9.72 -17.42
N HIS A 158 -0.31 9.38 -17.67
CA HIS A 158 0.26 9.42 -19.02
C HIS A 158 1.40 8.43 -19.21
N PHE A 159 1.41 7.76 -20.36
CA PHE A 159 2.53 6.96 -20.84
C PHE A 159 3.67 7.86 -21.35
N TRP A 160 4.80 7.25 -21.73
CA TRP A 160 5.97 7.97 -22.25
C TRP A 160 6.58 8.98 -21.29
N CYS A 161 6.30 8.84 -20.00
CA CYS A 161 6.92 9.67 -18.97
C CYS A 161 8.45 9.52 -19.06
N ASP A 162 9.15 10.64 -19.02
CA ASP A 162 10.60 10.72 -19.25
C ASP A 162 11.08 9.97 -20.52
N GLY A 163 10.24 9.98 -21.57
CA GLY A 163 10.54 9.35 -22.86
C GLY A 163 10.43 7.83 -22.89
N THR A 164 10.08 7.17 -21.78
CA THR A 164 9.96 5.71 -21.70
C THR A 164 8.51 5.27 -21.90
N GLU A 165 8.20 4.55 -22.98
CA GLU A 165 6.82 4.21 -23.39
C GLU A 165 5.95 3.65 -22.27
N ARG A 166 6.43 2.61 -21.59
CA ARG A 166 5.71 1.88 -20.55
C ARG A 166 5.68 2.57 -19.18
N LEU A 167 6.38 3.69 -19.02
CA LEU A 167 6.37 4.44 -17.77
C LEU A 167 5.09 5.27 -17.69
N LEU A 168 4.19 4.85 -16.80
CA LEU A 168 2.88 5.45 -16.59
C LEU A 168 2.91 6.36 -15.35
N CYS A 169 3.22 7.64 -15.57
CA CYS A 169 3.28 8.64 -14.50
C CYS A 169 1.94 9.32 -14.26
N LEU A 170 1.79 9.96 -13.10
CA LEU A 170 0.61 10.74 -12.70
C LEU A 170 0.98 11.96 -11.84
N ASP A 171 0.00 12.83 -11.58
CA ASP A 171 0.14 13.95 -10.65
C ASP A 171 -0.16 13.53 -9.20
N GLN A 172 0.86 13.53 -8.34
CA GLN A 172 0.74 13.08 -6.94
C GLN A 172 -0.16 13.98 -6.10
N GLN A 173 -0.19 15.29 -6.37
CA GLN A 173 -1.04 16.20 -5.60
C GLN A 173 -2.52 15.92 -5.89
N LYS A 174 -2.86 15.59 -7.14
CA LYS A 174 -4.22 15.17 -7.48
C LYS A 174 -4.57 13.83 -6.83
N VAL A 175 -3.66 12.86 -6.86
CA VAL A 175 -3.86 11.58 -6.15
C VAL A 175 -4.14 11.82 -4.66
N ASP A 176 -3.31 12.60 -3.97
CA ASP A 176 -3.50 12.92 -2.55
C ASP A 176 -4.88 13.54 -2.27
N ALA A 177 -5.36 14.42 -3.16
CA ALA A 177 -6.69 15.04 -3.01
C ALA A 177 -7.84 14.03 -3.08
N TYR A 178 -7.68 12.92 -3.82
CA TYR A 178 -8.67 11.83 -3.84
C TYR A 178 -8.46 10.83 -2.71
N VAL A 179 -7.21 10.48 -2.37
CA VAL A 179 -6.89 9.61 -1.23
C VAL A 179 -7.48 10.18 0.06
N ALA A 180 -7.37 11.50 0.27
CA ALA A 180 -7.90 12.18 1.45
C ALA A 180 -9.44 12.07 1.61
N LYS A 181 -10.17 11.60 0.60
CA LYS A 181 -11.62 11.33 0.68
C LYS A 181 -11.91 9.97 1.32
N ALA A 182 -10.98 9.02 1.24
CA ALA A 182 -11.12 7.70 1.86
C ALA A 182 -10.89 7.78 3.38
N PRO A 183 -11.51 6.89 4.19
CA PRO A 183 -11.37 6.95 5.65
C PRO A 183 -9.95 6.65 6.14
N GLN A 184 -9.21 5.81 5.42
CA GLN A 184 -7.81 5.46 5.69
C GLN A 184 -7.18 4.96 4.39
N ALA A 185 -5.85 5.11 4.28
CA ALA A 185 -5.06 4.58 3.18
C ALA A 185 -3.68 4.15 3.69
N ASP A 186 -3.35 2.87 3.53
CA ASP A 186 -2.01 2.33 3.79
C ASP A 186 -1.24 2.11 2.48
N LEU A 187 -1.95 1.86 1.39
CA LEU A 187 -1.42 1.66 0.05
C LEU A 187 -2.35 2.27 -1.00
N VAL A 188 -1.78 2.89 -2.04
CA VAL A 188 -2.55 3.47 -3.15
C VAL A 188 -2.28 2.73 -4.45
N ILE A 189 -3.33 2.40 -5.19
CA ILE A 189 -3.26 1.86 -6.55
C ILE A 189 -4.03 2.79 -7.48
N VAL A 190 -3.43 3.16 -8.60
CA VAL A 190 -4.10 3.97 -9.63
C VAL A 190 -4.31 3.13 -10.88
N LEU A 191 -5.57 2.96 -11.27
CA LEU A 191 -5.96 2.25 -12.49
C LEU A 191 -6.11 3.24 -13.64
N ALA A 192 -5.22 3.21 -14.62
CA ALA A 192 -5.41 3.94 -15.87
C ALA A 192 -6.37 3.15 -16.79
N ASN A 193 -7.39 3.81 -17.33
CA ASN A 193 -8.31 3.24 -18.31
C ASN A 193 -7.62 2.98 -19.65
N SER A 194 -6.83 1.91 -19.74
CA SER A 194 -6.02 1.55 -20.91
C SER A 194 -5.73 0.06 -20.94
N ALA A 195 -5.60 -0.48 -22.15
CA ALA A 195 -5.11 -1.84 -22.42
C ALA A 195 -3.60 -1.88 -22.74
N LYS A 196 -2.97 -0.72 -22.95
CA LYS A 196 -1.54 -0.61 -23.21
C LYS A 196 -0.75 -1.09 -21.99
N TYR A 197 0.36 -1.79 -22.22
CA TYR A 197 1.20 -2.23 -21.11
C TYR A 197 1.97 -1.05 -20.50
N GLY A 198 1.85 -0.88 -19.19
CA GLY A 198 2.69 0.02 -18.42
C GLY A 198 2.17 0.25 -17.01
N GLY A 199 3.01 0.89 -16.23
CA GLY A 199 2.87 1.11 -14.80
C GLY A 199 4.04 1.93 -14.26
N ALA A 200 4.08 2.10 -12.95
CA ALA A 200 5.14 2.80 -12.24
C ALA A 200 5.01 2.56 -10.72
N GLY A 201 6.15 2.51 -10.04
CA GLY A 201 6.22 2.48 -8.58
C GLY A 201 6.67 3.82 -7.99
N TYR A 202 5.80 4.45 -7.21
CA TYR A 202 6.13 5.59 -6.36
C TYR A 202 6.32 5.05 -4.94
N ASN A 203 7.52 4.54 -4.67
CA ASN A 203 7.79 3.69 -3.51
C ASN A 203 8.19 4.48 -2.24
N GLU A 204 8.07 5.82 -2.30
CA GLU A 204 8.25 6.71 -1.15
C GLU A 204 6.92 6.90 -0.41
N PRO A 205 6.91 6.84 0.94
CA PRO A 205 5.71 7.14 1.70
C PRO A 205 5.21 8.56 1.45
N SER A 206 3.89 8.73 1.44
CA SER A 206 3.27 10.05 1.38
C SER A 206 3.71 10.90 2.57
N GLN A 207 4.25 12.07 2.28
CA GLN A 207 4.69 13.02 3.32
C GLN A 207 3.50 13.66 4.07
N THR A 208 2.29 13.58 3.51
CA THR A 208 1.10 14.28 3.99
C THR A 208 0.06 13.31 4.55
N LEU A 209 -0.13 12.16 3.90
CA LEU A 209 -1.20 11.21 4.22
C LEU A 209 -0.68 9.88 4.80
N GLY A 210 0.63 9.64 4.75
CA GLY A 210 1.28 8.51 5.44
C GLY A 210 1.12 7.13 4.78
N TYR A 211 0.44 7.01 3.62
CA TYR A 211 0.41 5.76 2.86
C TYR A 211 1.81 5.40 2.32
N GLU A 212 2.08 4.11 2.14
CA GLU A 212 3.42 3.56 1.91
C GLU A 212 3.96 3.74 0.47
N GLY A 213 3.08 4.01 -0.49
CA GLY A 213 3.44 4.29 -1.88
C GLY A 213 2.25 4.24 -2.84
N ILE A 214 2.51 4.54 -4.12
CA ILE A 214 1.54 4.48 -5.21
C ILE A 214 2.03 3.50 -6.28
N ALA A 215 1.19 2.53 -6.65
CA ALA A 215 1.42 1.71 -7.84
C ALA A 215 0.45 2.16 -8.96
N THR A 216 0.98 2.55 -10.11
CA THR A 216 0.15 2.80 -11.30
C THR A 216 0.09 1.55 -12.16
N VAL A 217 -1.09 1.28 -12.72
CA VAL A 217 -1.33 0.09 -13.52
C VAL A 217 -2.37 0.35 -14.60
N SER A 218 -2.13 -0.20 -15.78
CA SER A 218 -3.12 -0.18 -16.85
C SER A 218 -4.22 -1.22 -16.55
N ALA A 219 -5.45 -0.75 -16.45
CA ALA A 219 -6.57 -1.55 -15.92
C ALA A 219 -6.83 -2.81 -16.76
N HIS A 220 -6.80 -2.67 -18.09
CA HIS A 220 -7.16 -3.69 -19.06
C HIS A 220 -5.97 -4.50 -19.57
N ASN A 221 -4.90 -4.57 -18.77
CA ASN A 221 -3.68 -5.31 -19.09
C ASN A 221 -3.26 -6.22 -17.93
N GLU A 222 -3.31 -7.54 -18.14
CA GLU A 222 -2.96 -8.54 -17.12
C GLU A 222 -1.48 -8.51 -16.74
N ALA A 223 -0.58 -8.29 -17.71
CA ALA A 223 0.85 -8.19 -17.44
C ALA A 223 1.18 -6.97 -16.55
N ALA A 224 0.40 -5.90 -16.65
CA ALA A 224 0.54 -4.73 -15.78
C ALA A 224 0.12 -5.02 -14.33
N SER A 225 -0.74 -6.03 -14.06
CA SER A 225 -1.05 -6.44 -12.69
C SER A 225 0.18 -6.96 -11.95
N GLN A 226 1.06 -7.70 -12.66
CA GLN A 226 2.31 -8.19 -12.08
C GLN A 226 3.26 -7.04 -11.74
N VAL A 227 3.26 -5.97 -12.53
CA VAL A 227 3.98 -4.72 -12.18
C VAL A 227 3.44 -4.17 -10.86
N ALA A 228 2.12 -4.00 -10.74
CA ALA A 228 1.55 -3.46 -9.50
C ALA A 228 1.91 -4.30 -8.26
N VAL A 229 1.84 -5.63 -8.36
CA VAL A 229 2.25 -6.52 -7.26
C VAL A 229 3.73 -6.37 -6.94
N HIS A 230 4.60 -6.23 -7.95
CA HIS A 230 6.02 -5.93 -7.75
C HIS A 230 6.23 -4.61 -7.00
N GLU A 231 5.55 -3.54 -7.40
CA GLU A 231 5.69 -2.23 -6.73
C GLU A 231 5.27 -2.28 -5.26
N THR A 232 4.20 -3.02 -4.95
CA THR A 232 3.82 -3.23 -3.55
C THR A 232 4.84 -4.03 -2.75
N GLY A 233 5.71 -4.79 -3.41
CA GLY A 233 6.90 -5.40 -2.81
C GLY A 233 7.82 -4.36 -2.15
N HIS A 234 8.01 -3.23 -2.82
CA HIS A 234 8.75 -2.10 -2.26
C HIS A 234 7.94 -1.39 -1.17
N SER A 235 6.69 -1.01 -1.44
CA SER A 235 5.88 -0.23 -0.49
C SER A 235 5.60 -0.99 0.81
N LEU A 236 5.14 -2.24 0.74
CA LEU A 236 4.76 -3.03 1.91
C LEU A 236 5.91 -3.91 2.42
N GLY A 237 6.64 -4.57 1.53
CA GLY A 237 7.72 -5.48 1.92
C GLY A 237 9.04 -4.78 2.21
N LYS A 238 9.20 -3.51 1.82
CA LYS A 238 10.49 -2.78 1.85
C LYS A 238 11.60 -3.55 1.11
N LEU A 239 11.21 -4.28 0.06
CA LEU A 239 12.11 -5.08 -0.75
C LEU A 239 12.94 -4.19 -1.67
N ALA A 240 14.15 -4.63 -2.00
CA ALA A 240 14.92 -4.14 -3.13
C ALA A 240 14.55 -4.92 -4.39
N ASP A 241 14.91 -4.37 -5.53
CA ASP A 241 14.97 -5.14 -6.77
C ASP A 241 16.02 -6.22 -6.72
N GLU A 242 15.77 -7.30 -7.44
CA GLU A 242 16.67 -8.45 -7.55
C GLU A 242 17.22 -8.63 -8.97
N TYR A 243 16.87 -7.73 -9.90
CA TYR A 243 17.49 -7.66 -11.22
C TYR A 243 18.77 -6.79 -11.22
N SER A 244 19.60 -6.97 -12.24
CA SER A 244 20.86 -6.25 -12.44
C SER A 244 21.01 -5.73 -13.88
N TYR A 245 21.93 -4.79 -14.09
CA TYR A 245 22.18 -4.15 -15.40
C TYR A 245 23.61 -4.37 -15.90
N PRO A 246 23.88 -5.52 -16.55
CA PRO A 246 25.15 -5.73 -17.26
C PRO A 246 25.36 -4.69 -18.37
N GLY A 247 26.58 -4.18 -18.48
CA GLY A 247 26.97 -3.20 -19.48
C GLY A 247 26.67 -1.75 -19.10
N VAL A 248 26.10 -1.49 -17.92
CA VAL A 248 25.93 -0.13 -17.38
C VAL A 248 27.07 0.15 -16.40
N PRO A 249 28.04 1.03 -16.72
CA PRO A 249 29.27 1.19 -15.93
C PRO A 249 29.04 1.45 -14.44
N GLU A 250 28.01 2.20 -14.08
CA GLU A 250 27.64 2.53 -12.69
C GLU A 250 27.13 1.34 -11.89
N TYR A 251 26.68 0.27 -12.56
CA TYR A 251 26.07 -0.92 -11.95
C TYR A 251 26.91 -2.19 -12.09
N GLU A 252 28.14 -2.10 -12.58
CA GLU A 252 29.01 -3.29 -12.70
C GLU A 252 29.42 -3.87 -11.34
N GLN A 253 29.76 -3.01 -10.37
CA GLN A 253 30.28 -3.44 -9.07
C GLN A 253 29.78 -2.53 -7.94
N TYR A 254 29.16 -3.13 -6.93
CA TYR A 254 28.87 -2.46 -5.67
C TYR A 254 30.04 -2.60 -4.70
N THR A 255 30.43 -1.51 -4.04
CA THR A 255 31.48 -1.46 -3.01
C THR A 255 31.06 -0.71 -1.75
N GLY A 256 29.76 -0.40 -1.63
CA GLY A 256 29.21 0.36 -0.53
C GLY A 256 28.86 -0.49 0.71
N PRO A 257 28.20 0.12 1.71
CA PRO A 257 27.82 -0.56 2.95
C PRO A 257 26.70 -1.58 2.76
N GLU A 258 26.44 -2.36 3.81
CA GLU A 258 25.28 -3.25 3.88
C GLU A 258 23.97 -2.49 3.62
N LYS A 259 23.08 -3.11 2.84
CA LYS A 259 21.82 -2.54 2.41
C LYS A 259 20.75 -2.68 3.50
N PRO A 260 19.77 -1.77 3.63
CA PRO A 260 18.70 -1.94 4.61
C PRO A 260 17.66 -2.99 4.17
N GLU A 261 17.47 -3.20 2.87
CA GLU A 261 16.40 -4.05 2.34
C GLU A 261 16.63 -5.53 2.73
N PRO A 262 15.57 -6.28 3.08
CA PRO A 262 15.70 -7.62 3.64
C PRO A 262 16.12 -8.66 2.61
N ASN A 263 16.02 -8.38 1.31
CA ASN A 263 16.38 -9.27 0.20
C ASN A 263 17.62 -8.83 -0.59
N SER A 264 18.43 -7.91 -0.05
CA SER A 264 19.70 -7.48 -0.66
C SER A 264 20.81 -7.47 0.39
N SER A 265 22.00 -7.98 0.08
CA SER A 265 23.11 -8.09 1.05
C SER A 265 24.48 -7.96 0.41
N VAL A 266 25.48 -7.40 1.10
CA VAL A 266 26.89 -7.49 0.66
C VAL A 266 27.55 -8.80 1.11
N LEU A 267 26.90 -9.54 2.01
CA LEU A 267 27.42 -10.77 2.62
C LEU A 267 27.14 -12.00 1.75
N THR A 268 28.14 -12.88 1.67
CA THR A 268 27.98 -14.26 1.18
C THR A 268 27.13 -15.09 2.15
N ALA A 269 26.67 -16.26 1.71
CA ALA A 269 25.86 -17.16 2.55
C ALA A 269 26.56 -17.55 3.86
N ASP A 270 27.86 -17.90 3.81
CA ASP A 270 28.63 -18.28 4.99
C ASP A 270 28.81 -17.12 5.97
N ALA A 271 29.12 -15.92 5.47
CA ALA A 271 29.25 -14.73 6.29
C ALA A 271 27.91 -14.34 6.94
N MET A 272 26.82 -14.44 6.19
CA MET A 272 25.46 -14.21 6.68
C MET A 272 25.06 -15.22 7.77
N ALA A 273 25.39 -16.50 7.57
CA ALA A 273 25.15 -17.56 8.55
C ALA A 273 25.95 -17.35 9.84
N ALA A 274 27.24 -17.02 9.72
CA ALA A 274 28.12 -16.75 10.86
C ALA A 274 27.66 -15.53 11.67
N ALA A 275 27.27 -14.45 10.98
CA ALA A 275 26.79 -13.22 11.61
C ALA A 275 25.32 -13.30 12.08
N ARG A 276 24.57 -14.34 11.68
CA ARG A 276 23.13 -14.50 11.97
C ARG A 276 22.30 -13.26 11.61
N THR A 277 22.52 -12.73 10.41
CA THR A 277 21.85 -11.54 9.91
C THR A 277 21.09 -11.81 8.61
N LYS A 278 20.29 -10.85 8.14
CA LYS A 278 19.52 -10.95 6.89
C LYS A 278 18.67 -12.22 6.84
N TRP A 279 18.72 -12.98 5.75
CA TRP A 279 17.94 -14.19 5.55
C TRP A 279 18.67 -15.47 5.98
N TYR A 280 19.63 -15.40 6.93
CA TYR A 280 20.37 -16.59 7.38
C TYR A 280 19.47 -17.76 7.80
N ARG A 281 18.29 -17.47 8.37
CA ARG A 281 17.29 -18.48 8.79
C ARG A 281 16.67 -19.24 7.63
N TRP A 282 16.79 -18.72 6.42
CA TRP A 282 16.25 -19.31 5.21
C TRP A 282 17.30 -20.07 4.41
N LEU A 283 18.60 -19.86 4.62
CA LEU A 283 19.67 -20.53 3.87
C LEU A 283 19.47 -22.06 3.81
N GLY A 284 19.53 -22.60 2.60
CA GLY A 284 19.33 -24.02 2.29
C GLY A 284 17.86 -24.47 2.20
N ALA A 285 16.88 -23.64 2.58
CA ALA A 285 15.47 -23.98 2.42
C ALA A 285 15.03 -23.85 0.97
N THR A 286 14.10 -24.71 0.52
CA THR A 286 13.40 -24.51 -0.75
C THR A 286 12.43 -23.34 -0.63
N SER A 287 12.52 -22.42 -1.58
CA SER A 287 11.70 -21.22 -1.70
C SER A 287 10.50 -21.46 -2.63
N PRO A 288 9.40 -20.68 -2.53
CA PRO A 288 8.22 -20.86 -3.40
C PRO A 288 8.49 -20.80 -4.91
N ASP A 289 9.56 -20.11 -5.34
CA ASP A 289 10.04 -20.08 -6.72
C ASP A 289 10.70 -21.40 -7.18
N GLY A 290 10.82 -22.38 -6.28
CA GLY A 290 11.36 -23.72 -6.52
C GLY A 290 12.87 -23.83 -6.27
N GLY A 291 13.60 -22.71 -6.22
CA GLY A 291 15.03 -22.68 -5.94
C GLY A 291 15.37 -22.81 -4.46
N PRO A 292 16.59 -23.27 -4.10
CA PRO A 292 17.08 -23.15 -2.74
C PRO A 292 17.41 -21.70 -2.42
N VAL A 293 17.20 -21.29 -1.17
CA VAL A 293 17.66 -20.00 -0.67
C VAL A 293 19.17 -20.08 -0.41
N GLY A 294 19.91 -19.16 -1.00
CA GLY A 294 21.35 -19.01 -0.88
C GLY A 294 21.74 -17.54 -0.84
N ALA A 295 22.91 -17.21 -1.39
CA ALA A 295 23.32 -15.84 -1.66
C ALA A 295 23.83 -15.80 -3.11
N TYR A 296 22.96 -15.37 -4.02
CA TYR A 296 23.21 -15.35 -5.46
C TYR A 296 23.74 -13.98 -5.84
N GLU A 297 24.95 -13.91 -6.39
CA GLU A 297 25.55 -12.61 -6.76
C GLU A 297 24.73 -11.95 -7.88
N GLY A 298 24.57 -10.63 -7.75
CA GLY A 298 23.76 -9.78 -8.61
C GLY A 298 22.38 -9.47 -8.03
N GLY A 299 21.96 -8.22 -8.12
CA GLY A 299 20.71 -7.72 -7.58
C GLY A 299 20.84 -6.26 -7.15
N ASN A 300 19.71 -5.61 -6.86
CA ASN A 300 19.64 -4.19 -6.53
C ASN A 300 20.42 -3.37 -7.57
N TYR A 301 20.18 -3.67 -8.86
CA TYR A 301 20.82 -3.12 -10.06
C TYR A 301 22.24 -3.59 -10.34
N TYR A 302 23.01 -3.96 -9.31
CA TYR A 302 24.43 -4.29 -9.47
C TYR A 302 24.65 -5.72 -9.98
N VAL A 303 25.63 -5.88 -10.87
CA VAL A 303 26.05 -7.20 -11.38
C VAL A 303 26.84 -7.96 -10.31
N LYS A 304 27.70 -7.26 -9.56
CA LYS A 304 28.59 -7.84 -8.54
C LYS A 304 28.56 -7.07 -7.22
N GLY A 305 28.97 -7.74 -6.14
CA GLY A 305 29.12 -7.15 -4.80
C GLY A 305 27.84 -7.03 -3.98
N LEU A 306 26.69 -7.36 -4.55
CA LEU A 306 25.43 -7.58 -3.83
C LEU A 306 24.88 -8.96 -4.15
N TYR A 307 24.18 -9.54 -3.18
CA TYR A 307 23.58 -10.85 -3.26
C TYR A 307 22.08 -10.75 -3.05
N ARG A 308 21.32 -11.58 -3.79
CA ARG A 308 19.89 -11.84 -3.62
C ARG A 308 19.65 -13.24 -3.06
N PRO A 309 18.47 -13.54 -2.50
CA PRO A 309 18.26 -14.80 -1.77
C PRO A 309 18.07 -16.03 -2.66
N THR A 310 17.52 -15.87 -3.85
CA THR A 310 17.22 -16.97 -4.78
C THR A 310 17.68 -16.63 -6.19
N GLU A 311 17.76 -17.63 -7.06
CA GLU A 311 18.08 -17.38 -8.46
C GLU A 311 17.05 -16.42 -9.08
N ASN A 312 15.76 -16.61 -8.83
CA ASN A 312 14.71 -15.74 -9.35
C ASN A 312 13.59 -15.49 -8.31
N SER A 313 12.83 -14.43 -8.49
CA SER A 313 11.65 -14.08 -7.68
C SER A 313 10.83 -13.01 -8.41
N LEU A 314 9.64 -12.66 -7.88
CA LEU A 314 8.85 -11.52 -8.36
C LEU A 314 9.66 -10.20 -8.39
N MET A 315 10.61 -10.02 -7.47
CA MET A 315 11.46 -8.82 -7.43
C MET A 315 12.54 -8.81 -8.51
N ARG A 316 12.69 -9.91 -9.27
CA ARG A 316 13.62 -10.02 -10.41
C ARG A 316 12.89 -10.15 -11.74
N THR A 317 11.84 -10.95 -11.81
CA THR A 317 11.09 -11.26 -13.05
C THR A 317 9.59 -11.34 -12.73
N LEU A 318 8.76 -10.66 -13.53
CA LEU A 318 7.30 -10.70 -13.38
C LEU A 318 6.75 -12.12 -13.55
N GLY A 319 5.64 -12.43 -12.88
CA GLY A 319 5.00 -13.76 -12.96
C GLY A 319 5.68 -14.86 -12.14
N LYS A 320 6.74 -14.54 -11.39
CA LYS A 320 7.33 -15.42 -10.38
C LYS A 320 6.72 -15.15 -9.00
N PRO A 321 6.69 -16.13 -8.08
CA PRO A 321 6.34 -15.84 -6.69
C PRO A 321 7.44 -15.02 -6.00
N PHE A 322 7.11 -14.37 -4.88
CA PHE A 322 8.14 -13.88 -3.97
C PHE A 322 8.98 -15.06 -3.46
N ASN A 323 10.29 -14.83 -3.27
CA ASN A 323 11.13 -15.79 -2.55
C ASN A 323 10.80 -15.80 -1.05
N SER A 324 11.28 -16.79 -0.30
CA SER A 324 10.91 -16.93 1.13
C SER A 324 11.23 -15.68 1.97
N PRO A 325 12.41 -15.04 1.87
CA PRO A 325 12.66 -13.78 2.61
C PRO A 325 11.74 -12.64 2.15
N GLY A 326 11.43 -12.55 0.86
CA GLY A 326 10.49 -11.59 0.32
C GLY A 326 9.07 -11.79 0.84
N ALA A 327 8.57 -13.03 0.85
CA ALA A 327 7.26 -13.38 1.37
C ALA A 327 7.15 -13.10 2.88
N GLU A 328 8.21 -13.41 3.66
CA GLU A 328 8.29 -13.05 5.08
C GLU A 328 8.18 -11.54 5.29
N ALA A 329 8.92 -10.75 4.50
CA ALA A 329 8.89 -9.30 4.58
C ALA A 329 7.53 -8.70 4.17
N MET A 330 6.86 -9.29 3.17
CA MET A 330 5.50 -8.93 2.80
C MET A 330 4.50 -9.20 3.94
N ILE A 331 4.57 -10.38 4.57
CA ILE A 331 3.74 -10.70 5.74
C ILE A 331 4.00 -9.71 6.88
N ALA A 332 5.27 -9.35 7.13
CA ALA A 332 5.62 -8.32 8.09
C ALA A 332 4.97 -6.97 7.73
N GLY A 333 4.97 -6.60 6.44
CA GLY A 333 4.28 -5.43 5.90
C GLY A 333 2.78 -5.44 6.18
N PHE A 334 2.11 -6.56 5.92
CA PHE A 334 0.66 -6.67 6.18
C PHE A 334 0.34 -6.45 7.66
N TYR A 335 1.14 -7.02 8.56
CA TYR A 335 0.96 -6.86 10.00
C TYR A 335 1.48 -5.53 10.58
N ARG A 336 2.10 -4.65 9.78
CA ARG A 336 2.33 -3.25 10.21
C ARG A 336 1.03 -2.45 10.22
N HIS A 337 0.09 -2.78 9.34
CA HIS A 337 -1.17 -2.05 9.16
C HIS A 337 -2.39 -2.83 9.63
N ALA A 338 -2.28 -4.15 9.81
CA ALA A 338 -3.38 -5.01 10.26
C ALA A 338 -3.05 -5.79 11.53
N THR A 339 -4.09 -6.26 12.23
CA THR A 339 -3.94 -7.07 13.45
C THR A 339 -4.52 -8.49 13.27
N PRO A 340 -3.83 -9.54 13.77
CA PRO A 340 -4.36 -10.91 13.77
C PRO A 340 -5.53 -11.10 14.73
N ALA A 341 -5.73 -10.19 15.68
CA ALA A 341 -6.73 -10.30 16.74
C ALA A 341 -7.90 -9.33 16.56
N ALA A 342 -8.35 -9.09 15.34
CA ALA A 342 -9.42 -8.14 15.08
C ALA A 342 -10.78 -8.63 15.59
N PRO A 343 -11.53 -7.82 16.36
CA PRO A 343 -12.90 -8.16 16.73
C PRO A 343 -13.81 -8.10 15.49
N ALA A 344 -14.63 -9.14 15.31
CA ALA A 344 -15.62 -9.22 14.21
C ALA A 344 -17.04 -8.81 14.67
N ASP A 345 -17.16 -8.22 15.85
CA ASP A 345 -18.42 -7.80 16.44
C ASP A 345 -18.23 -6.68 17.48
N HIS A 346 -19.35 -6.30 18.09
CA HIS A 346 -19.42 -5.40 19.23
C HIS A 346 -20.10 -6.08 20.42
N ALA A 347 -19.68 -7.29 20.78
CA ALA A 347 -20.22 -8.03 21.92
C ALA A 347 -20.05 -7.23 23.23
N ARG A 348 -21.17 -6.98 23.92
CA ARG A 348 -21.23 -6.19 25.16
C ARG A 348 -22.02 -6.86 26.28
N THR A 349 -22.84 -7.86 25.96
CA THR A 349 -23.79 -8.48 26.90
C THR A 349 -23.69 -9.99 26.90
N TRP A 350 -24.11 -10.67 27.97
CA TRP A 350 -24.06 -12.15 28.03
C TRP A 350 -24.88 -12.85 26.96
N SER A 351 -25.90 -12.20 26.39
CA SER A 351 -26.68 -12.76 25.29
C SER A 351 -25.93 -12.75 23.95
N THR A 352 -24.86 -11.96 23.82
CA THR A 352 -24.07 -11.87 22.58
C THR A 352 -22.98 -12.96 22.48
N THR A 353 -22.40 -13.06 21.29
CA THR A 353 -21.23 -13.91 21.00
C THR A 353 -20.08 -12.98 20.64
N ALA A 354 -18.92 -13.16 21.27
CA ALA A 354 -17.68 -12.51 20.87
C ALA A 354 -17.01 -13.35 19.76
N ARG A 355 -16.44 -12.71 18.75
CA ARG A 355 -15.94 -13.29 17.50
C ARG A 355 -14.69 -12.55 17.06
N LEU A 356 -13.77 -13.30 16.48
CA LEU A 356 -12.53 -12.84 15.88
C LEU A 356 -12.64 -12.97 14.36
N ALA A 357 -12.18 -11.96 13.65
CA ALA A 357 -11.91 -12.05 12.23
C ALA A 357 -10.45 -12.46 12.05
N LEU A 358 -10.22 -13.77 11.95
CA LEU A 358 -8.88 -14.36 11.84
C LEU A 358 -8.19 -13.94 10.52
N PRO A 359 -6.86 -13.72 10.55
CA PRO A 359 -6.10 -13.18 9.42
C PRO A 359 -6.07 -14.11 8.20
N ARG A 360 -6.20 -15.41 8.42
CA ARG A 360 -6.18 -16.47 7.40
C ARG A 360 -6.80 -17.75 7.96
N PRO A 361 -7.24 -18.68 7.10
CA PRO A 361 -7.61 -20.02 7.54
C PRO A 361 -6.39 -20.81 8.04
N ASN A 362 -6.64 -21.84 8.83
CA ASN A 362 -5.65 -22.87 9.14
C ASN A 362 -5.52 -23.81 7.95
N ASP A 363 -4.30 -24.07 7.50
CA ASP A 363 -4.02 -25.04 6.44
C ASP A 363 -2.67 -25.72 6.65
N ALA A 364 -2.41 -26.78 5.88
CA ALA A 364 -1.18 -27.56 6.01
C ALA A 364 0.08 -26.82 5.53
N ALA A 365 -0.06 -25.89 4.57
CA ALA A 365 1.07 -25.18 3.97
C ALA A 365 1.58 -24.05 4.87
N HIS A 366 0.68 -23.34 5.54
CA HIS A 366 0.94 -22.14 6.34
C HIS A 366 0.75 -22.38 7.84
N GLY A 367 0.35 -23.58 8.26
CA GLY A 367 0.16 -23.90 9.66
C GLY A 367 -1.01 -23.16 10.32
N LYS A 368 -0.94 -22.99 11.64
CA LYS A 368 -2.08 -22.63 12.47
C LYS A 368 -2.07 -21.17 12.95
N VAL A 369 -3.23 -20.55 12.92
CA VAL A 369 -3.62 -19.39 13.71
C VAL A 369 -4.21 -19.89 15.03
N ALA A 370 -3.44 -19.79 16.10
CA ALA A 370 -3.85 -20.23 17.44
C ALA A 370 -4.62 -19.11 18.14
N THR A 371 -5.71 -19.46 18.83
CA THR A 371 -6.47 -18.51 19.65
C THR A 371 -6.55 -18.98 21.09
N ARG A 372 -6.39 -18.05 22.03
CA ARG A 372 -6.57 -18.28 23.46
C ARG A 372 -7.51 -17.23 24.02
N TRP A 373 -8.51 -17.69 24.75
CA TRP A 373 -9.51 -16.82 25.38
C TRP A 373 -9.31 -16.80 26.88
N TYR A 374 -9.53 -15.64 27.48
CA TYR A 374 -9.38 -15.39 28.90
C TYR A 374 -10.57 -14.61 29.40
N LEU A 375 -11.13 -15.00 30.55
CA LEU A 375 -12.13 -14.23 31.27
C LEU A 375 -11.52 -13.78 32.60
N ASP A 376 -11.44 -12.46 32.80
CA ASP A 376 -10.83 -11.83 33.97
C ASP A 376 -9.41 -12.34 34.25
N GLY A 377 -8.67 -12.68 33.19
CA GLY A 377 -7.30 -13.22 33.25
C GLY A 377 -7.20 -14.75 33.34
N HIS A 378 -8.32 -15.47 33.54
CA HIS A 378 -8.32 -16.93 33.59
C HIS A 378 -8.57 -17.55 32.22
N GLU A 379 -7.68 -18.45 31.77
CA GLU A 379 -7.79 -19.08 30.46
C GLU A 379 -9.03 -19.98 30.35
N LEU A 380 -9.86 -19.71 29.35
CA LEU A 380 -11.01 -20.51 28.98
C LEU A 380 -10.58 -21.67 28.07
N ARG A 381 -9.91 -22.68 28.64
CA ARG A 381 -9.27 -23.79 27.88
C ARG A 381 -10.17 -24.49 26.86
N ARG A 382 -11.48 -24.58 27.12
CA ARG A 382 -12.46 -25.19 26.20
C ARG A 382 -12.66 -24.43 24.88
N TYR A 383 -12.25 -23.16 24.82
CA TYR A 383 -12.33 -22.31 23.63
C TYR A 383 -10.98 -22.10 22.95
N ARG A 384 -9.93 -22.84 23.33
CA ARG A 384 -8.68 -22.83 22.57
C ARG A 384 -8.96 -23.10 21.10
N ASP A 385 -8.33 -22.31 20.24
CA ASP A 385 -8.42 -22.40 18.78
C ASP A 385 -9.82 -22.16 18.19
N ARG A 386 -10.75 -21.63 19.00
CA ARG A 386 -12.03 -21.12 18.50
C ARG A 386 -11.91 -19.64 18.16
N ASP A 387 -12.55 -19.25 17.08
CA ASP A 387 -12.70 -17.86 16.66
C ASP A 387 -13.84 -17.15 17.39
N HIS A 388 -14.62 -17.85 18.21
CA HIS A 388 -15.75 -17.26 18.92
C HIS A 388 -16.03 -17.88 20.28
N VAL A 389 -16.66 -17.07 21.15
CA VAL A 389 -17.14 -17.46 22.48
C VAL A 389 -18.57 -16.97 22.67
N ALA A 390 -19.50 -17.90 22.83
CA ALA A 390 -20.87 -17.59 23.22
C ALA A 390 -20.90 -17.21 24.71
N LEU A 391 -21.07 -15.93 25.01
CA LEU A 391 -20.89 -15.38 26.35
C LEU A 391 -21.86 -15.98 27.37
N ARG A 392 -23.07 -16.34 26.95
CA ARG A 392 -24.08 -17.03 27.76
C ARG A 392 -23.59 -18.34 28.39
N GLN A 393 -22.62 -19.00 27.77
CA GLN A 393 -22.09 -20.29 28.25
C GLN A 393 -21.04 -20.11 29.36
N LEU A 394 -20.52 -18.89 29.56
CA LEU A 394 -19.50 -18.60 30.56
C LEU A 394 -20.09 -18.44 31.97
N ALA A 395 -21.34 -17.99 32.06
CA ALA A 395 -22.11 -17.78 33.30
C ALA A 395 -21.30 -17.17 34.49
N PRO A 396 -20.52 -16.09 34.31
CA PRO A 396 -19.52 -15.69 35.31
C PRO A 396 -20.06 -14.87 36.49
N GLY A 397 -21.38 -14.80 36.67
CA GLY A 397 -22.03 -14.04 37.73
C GLY A 397 -22.48 -12.63 37.30
N ARG A 398 -22.82 -11.80 38.28
CA ARG A 398 -23.17 -10.39 38.08
C ARG A 398 -21.91 -9.55 38.02
N GLY A 399 -21.96 -8.46 37.25
CA GLY A 399 -20.88 -7.47 37.19
C GLY A 399 -20.37 -7.22 35.77
N THR A 400 -19.29 -6.46 35.70
CA THR A 400 -18.51 -6.21 34.48
C THR A 400 -17.32 -7.15 34.46
N HIS A 401 -17.13 -7.85 33.36
CA HIS A 401 -16.03 -8.78 33.18
C HIS A 401 -15.23 -8.41 31.94
N ARG A 402 -13.95 -8.77 31.96
CA ARG A 402 -13.02 -8.54 30.86
C ARG A 402 -12.79 -9.84 30.12
N LEU A 403 -13.31 -9.93 28.90
CA LEU A 403 -12.99 -11.02 27.99
C LEU A 403 -11.84 -10.59 27.09
N THR A 404 -10.76 -11.35 27.07
CA THR A 404 -9.60 -11.09 26.21
C THR A 404 -9.36 -12.30 25.31
N ALA A 405 -9.08 -12.04 24.04
CA ALA A 405 -8.60 -13.04 23.11
C ALA A 405 -7.19 -12.70 22.67
N THR A 406 -6.26 -13.65 22.75
CA THR A 406 -4.94 -13.58 22.14
C THR A 406 -4.92 -14.45 20.90
N VAL A 407 -4.51 -13.88 19.77
CA VAL A 407 -4.36 -14.59 18.50
C VAL A 407 -2.88 -14.58 18.12
N THR A 408 -2.37 -15.75 17.78
CA THR A 408 -1.00 -15.95 17.29
C THR A 408 -1.06 -16.62 15.93
N ASP A 409 -0.56 -15.93 14.90
CA ASP A 409 -0.27 -16.55 13.62
C ASP A 409 1.09 -17.27 13.69
N ALA A 410 1.05 -18.60 13.73
CA ALA A 410 2.25 -19.43 13.83
C ALA A 410 2.78 -19.86 12.46
N THR A 411 2.55 -19.08 11.39
CA THR A 411 2.99 -19.43 10.04
C THR A 411 4.46 -19.82 9.96
N SER A 412 4.77 -20.83 9.15
CA SER A 412 6.13 -21.25 8.82
C SER A 412 6.80 -20.29 7.82
N ALA A 413 6.02 -19.45 7.14
CA ALA A 413 6.48 -18.42 6.21
C ALA A 413 7.16 -17.23 6.90
N VAL A 414 7.21 -17.21 8.24
CA VAL A 414 7.96 -16.23 9.04
C VAL A 414 8.90 -16.99 9.97
N ARG A 415 10.20 -16.72 9.92
CA ARG A 415 11.24 -17.30 10.79
C ARG A 415 11.90 -16.26 11.69
N ASP A 416 11.82 -14.97 11.36
CA ASP A 416 12.39 -13.91 12.19
C ASP A 416 11.59 -13.74 13.49
N PRO A 417 12.21 -13.88 14.68
CA PRO A 417 11.54 -13.70 15.96
C PRO A 417 10.94 -12.30 16.17
N ALA A 418 11.57 -11.25 15.64
CA ALA A 418 11.07 -9.88 15.75
C ALA A 418 9.78 -9.73 14.93
N VAL A 419 9.73 -10.29 13.72
CA VAL A 419 8.50 -10.33 12.91
C VAL A 419 7.46 -11.21 13.59
N ARG A 420 7.82 -12.40 14.10
CA ARG A 420 6.88 -13.28 14.84
C ARG A 420 6.23 -12.60 16.03
N ALA A 421 6.92 -11.70 16.72
CA ALA A 421 6.34 -10.93 17.82
C ALA A 421 5.21 -10.00 17.36
N ALA A 422 5.23 -9.53 16.11
CA ALA A 422 4.13 -8.75 15.52
C ALA A 422 2.91 -9.61 15.18
N LEU A 423 3.11 -10.90 14.89
CA LEU A 423 2.07 -11.88 14.54
C LEU A 423 1.27 -12.39 15.74
N THR A 424 1.51 -11.85 16.94
CA THR A 424 0.70 -12.13 18.13
C THR A 424 0.11 -10.84 18.68
N ARG A 425 -1.22 -10.76 18.74
CA ARG A 425 -1.94 -9.61 19.33
C ARG A 425 -3.09 -10.08 20.18
N SER A 426 -3.58 -9.18 21.03
CA SER A 426 -4.78 -9.42 21.82
C SER A 426 -5.81 -8.34 21.59
N THR A 427 -7.07 -8.72 21.68
CA THR A 427 -8.22 -7.80 21.73
C THR A 427 -9.04 -8.09 22.97
N THR A 428 -9.79 -7.10 23.43
CA THR A 428 -10.53 -7.17 24.69
C THR A 428 -11.93 -6.58 24.54
N TRP A 429 -12.91 -7.30 25.09
CA TRP A 429 -14.28 -6.85 25.26
C TRP A 429 -14.58 -6.62 26.74
N THR A 430 -15.31 -5.54 27.01
CA THR A 430 -15.96 -5.31 28.30
C THR A 430 -17.38 -5.85 28.21
N VAL A 431 -17.69 -6.89 28.99
CA VAL A 431 -18.98 -7.60 28.93
C VAL A 431 -19.72 -7.49 30.25
N GLN A 432 -21.02 -7.24 30.20
CA GLN A 432 -21.84 -6.99 31.39
C GLN A 432 -23.07 -7.90 31.48
N HIS A 433 -23.51 -8.12 32.72
CA HIS A 433 -24.78 -8.78 33.01
C HIS A 433 -25.98 -7.84 32.83
N GLY A 434 -26.50 -7.78 31.61
CA GLY A 434 -27.78 -7.15 31.30
C GLY A 434 -28.66 -8.06 30.44
N ARG A 435 -29.95 -8.16 30.80
CA ARG A 435 -30.99 -8.35 29.77
C ARG A 435 -30.91 -7.09 28.92
N GLY A 436 -30.79 -7.23 27.59
CA GLY A 436 -30.79 -6.07 26.70
C GLY A 436 -31.93 -5.14 27.10
N THR A 437 -31.59 -3.91 27.51
CA THR A 437 -32.58 -2.84 27.58
C THR A 437 -33.10 -2.68 26.16
N VAL A 438 -34.43 -2.79 26.02
CA VAL A 438 -35.16 -2.33 24.85
C VAL A 438 -34.60 -0.95 24.47
N PRO A 439 -34.33 -0.66 23.17
CA PRO A 439 -33.89 0.66 22.77
C PRO A 439 -34.79 1.72 23.39
N ASP A 440 -34.19 2.73 23.99
CA ASP A 440 -34.92 3.90 24.49
C ASP A 440 -35.76 4.47 23.33
N PRO A 441 -37.11 4.48 23.43
CA PRO A 441 -37.95 5.03 22.36
C PRO A 441 -37.79 6.55 22.21
N THR A 442 -37.01 7.20 23.09
CA THR A 442 -36.70 8.64 23.04
C THR A 442 -35.31 8.96 22.51
N ALA A 443 -34.47 7.96 22.19
CA ALA A 443 -33.22 8.19 21.48
C ALA A 443 -33.53 8.68 20.04
N PRO A 444 -32.95 9.80 19.57
CA PRO A 444 -33.20 10.29 18.22
C PRO A 444 -32.79 9.23 17.19
N LEU A 445 -33.72 8.91 16.29
CA LEU A 445 -33.48 8.07 15.12
C LEU A 445 -32.32 8.66 14.31
N VAL A 446 -31.15 8.03 14.36
CA VAL A 446 -30.07 8.29 13.41
C VAL A 446 -30.51 7.70 12.08
N ALA A 447 -30.67 8.56 11.08
CA ALA A 447 -31.04 8.16 9.73
C ALA A 447 -30.04 7.13 9.19
N ARG A 448 -30.53 5.96 8.80
CA ARG A 448 -29.76 5.03 7.96
C ARG A 448 -29.80 5.56 6.53
N PRO A 449 -28.67 5.69 5.82
CA PRO A 449 -28.68 5.88 4.38
C PRO A 449 -29.31 4.63 3.73
N ASP A 450 -30.33 4.87 2.93
CA ASP A 450 -30.85 4.03 1.85
C ASP A 450 -31.47 2.67 2.20
N GLN A 451 -32.77 2.71 2.49
CA GLN A 451 -33.70 1.65 2.07
C GLN A 451 -34.67 2.29 1.07
N ARG A 452 -34.62 1.86 -0.20
CA ARG A 452 -35.62 2.24 -1.21
C ARG A 452 -37.02 1.81 -0.74
N PRO A 453 -38.06 2.64 -0.92
CA PRO A 453 -39.43 2.25 -0.59
C PRO A 453 -39.92 1.19 -1.57
N GLY A 454 -40.23 0.00 -1.04
CA GLY A 454 -40.94 -1.05 -1.77
C GLY A 454 -42.40 -0.66 -1.97
N GLY A 455 -42.78 -0.43 -3.22
CA GLY A 455 -44.18 -0.32 -3.63
C GLY A 455 -44.84 -1.68 -3.67
N ARG A 456 -46.01 -1.79 -3.04
CA ARG A 456 -47.04 -2.80 -3.29
C ARG A 456 -48.18 -2.15 -4.05
N PRO A 457 -49.01 -2.96 -4.73
CA PRO A 457 -50.44 -2.94 -4.47
C PRO A 457 -50.83 -3.99 -3.43
#